data_AF-A0A3P9HZR9-F1
#
_entry.id   AF-A0A3P9HZR9-F1
#
_cell.length_a   1.000
_cell.length_b   1.000
_cell.length_c   1.000
_cell.angle_alpha   90.00
_cell.angle_beta   90.00
_cell.angle_gamma   90.00
#
_symmetry.space_group_name_H-M   'P 1'
#
loop_
_entity.id
_entity.type
_entity.pdbx_description
1 polymer ?
#
loop_
_entity_poly.entity_id
_entity_poly.type
_entity_poly.pdbx_seq_one_letter_code
_entity_poly.pdbx_strand_id
1 'polypeptide(L)' 'LTTVTELGCFPVKSIYQTKEFGSVITNYFNNVIGITNPNLLEPPEFCADAVMDAEADPRDYLSVYVKEN' A
#
# COMPACT_ATOMS: atom_id res chain seq x y z
N LEU A 1 14.11 -3.25 8.60
CA LEU A 1 15.35 -3.39 7.79
C LEU A 1 15.04 -3.00 6.36
N THR A 2 15.81 -2.11 5.76
CA THR A 2 15.66 -1.72 4.35
C THR A 2 16.94 -2.04 3.60
N THR A 3 16.82 -2.68 2.44
CA THR A 3 17.93 -2.93 1.52
C THR A 3 17.78 -2.00 0.33
N VAL A 4 18.87 -1.34 -0.05
CA VAL A 4 18.92 -0.37 -1.15
C VAL A 4 19.98 -0.77 -2.17
N THR A 5 19.89 -0.22 -3.37
CA THR A 5 20.95 -0.31 -4.39
C THR A 5 22.16 0.52 -3.97
N GLU A 6 23.36 0.09 -4.36
CA GLU A 6 24.60 0.84 -4.13
C GLU A 6 24.58 2.20 -4.83
N LEU A 7 24.17 2.21 -6.09
CA LEU A 7 24.02 3.42 -6.89
C LEU A 7 22.62 3.99 -6.71
N GLY A 8 22.52 5.25 -6.27
CA GLY A 8 21.26 5.99 -6.17
C GLY A 8 20.38 5.65 -4.96
N CYS A 9 20.76 4.69 -4.11
CA CYS A 9 20.04 4.34 -2.88
C CYS A 9 18.56 3.97 -3.13
N PHE A 10 18.25 3.30 -4.26
CA PHE A 10 16.89 2.90 -4.57
C PHE A 10 16.45 1.72 -3.70
N PRO A 11 15.23 1.73 -3.15
CA PRO A 11 14.75 0.63 -2.33
C PRO A 11 14.59 -0.64 -3.16
N VAL A 12 15.15 -1.75 -2.65
CA VAL A 12 14.98 -3.10 -3.21
C VAL A 12 13.97 -3.88 -2.38
N LYS A 13 14.10 -3.82 -1.04
CA LYS A 13 13.13 -4.41 -0.11
C LYS A 13 13.10 -3.71 1.23
N SER A 14 11.95 -3.79 1.89
CA SER A 14 11.75 -3.37 3.28
C SER A 14 11.13 -4.52 4.06
N ILE A 15 11.64 -4.75 5.26
CA ILE A 15 11.15 -5.76 6.20
C ILE A 15 10.80 -5.06 7.51
N TYR A 16 9.56 -5.18 7.94
CA TYR A 16 9.06 -4.65 9.21
C TYR A 16 8.33 -5.72 10.00
N GLN A 17 8.53 -5.73 11.32
CA GLN A 17 7.87 -6.67 12.21
C GLN A 17 6.58 -6.02 12.73
N THR A 18 5.46 -6.69 12.52
CA THR A 18 4.17 -6.34 13.12
C THR A 18 3.89 -7.28 14.29
N LYS A 19 3.14 -6.80 15.29
CA LYS A 19 2.74 -7.63 16.44
C LYS A 19 1.70 -8.68 16.05
N GLU A 20 0.82 -8.33 15.12
CA GLU A 20 -0.34 -9.13 14.73
C GLU A 20 -0.02 -10.13 13.61
N PHE A 21 0.81 -9.75 12.64
CA PHE A 21 1.03 -10.51 11.41
C PHE A 21 2.48 -10.97 11.22
N GLY A 22 3.35 -10.76 12.22
CA GLY A 22 4.77 -11.11 12.13
C GLY A 22 5.54 -10.23 11.14
N SER A 23 6.56 -10.81 10.48
CA SER A 23 7.40 -10.07 9.52
C SER A 23 6.67 -9.83 8.22
N VAL A 24 6.44 -8.56 7.90
CA VAL A 24 5.96 -8.15 6.57
C VAL A 24 7.15 -7.76 5.72
N ILE A 25 7.20 -8.34 4.52
CA ILE A 25 8.26 -8.14 3.54
C ILE A 25 7.65 -7.47 2.32
N THR A 26 8.16 -6.30 1.96
CA THR A 26 7.78 -5.55 0.76
C THR A 26 8.96 -5.52 -0.19
N ASN A 27 8.75 -5.98 -1.44
CA ASN A 27 9.76 -5.95 -2.50
C ASN A 27 9.38 -4.89 -3.54
N TYR A 28 10.37 -4.13 -4.02
CA TYR A 28 10.17 -3.02 -4.95
C TYR A 28 10.81 -3.35 -6.30
N PHE A 29 10.08 -3.17 -7.39
CA PHE A 29 10.51 -3.42 -8.76
C PHE A 29 10.10 -2.25 -9.66
N ASN A 30 10.82 -2.03 -10.76
CA ASN A 30 10.51 -1.00 -11.75
C ASN A 30 10.35 0.41 -11.16
N ASN A 31 11.20 0.76 -10.19
CA ASN A 31 11.19 2.08 -9.57
C ASN A 31 11.42 3.18 -10.61
N VAL A 32 10.59 4.23 -10.58
CA VAL A 32 10.72 5.44 -11.40
C VAL A 32 10.92 6.64 -10.47
N ILE A 33 11.83 7.55 -10.84
CA ILE A 33 12.10 8.75 -10.04
C ILE A 33 10.96 9.75 -10.23
N GLY A 34 10.35 10.17 -9.13
CA GLY A 34 9.23 11.11 -9.12
C GLY A 34 7.90 10.43 -9.44
N ILE A 35 6.89 11.25 -9.73
CA ILE A 35 5.53 10.79 -10.07
C ILE A 35 5.27 11.17 -11.53
N THR A 36 5.07 10.18 -12.39
CA THR A 36 4.89 10.41 -13.83
C THR A 36 3.51 11.00 -14.16
N ASN A 37 2.49 10.67 -13.37
CA ASN A 37 1.14 11.23 -13.49
C ASN A 37 0.57 11.58 -12.11
N PRO A 38 0.59 12.86 -11.71
CA PRO A 38 0.07 13.32 -10.41
C PRO A 38 -1.41 13.04 -10.18
N ASN A 39 -2.23 12.95 -11.25
CA ASN A 39 -3.67 12.71 -11.13
C ASN A 39 -4.01 11.33 -10.51
N LEU A 40 -3.03 10.41 -10.44
CA LEU A 40 -3.20 9.13 -9.74
C LEU A 40 -3.29 9.27 -8.21
N LEU A 41 -2.97 10.44 -7.67
CA LEU A 41 -3.15 10.76 -6.25
C LEU A 41 -4.55 11.29 -5.94
N GLU A 42 -5.31 11.70 -6.96
CA GLU A 42 -6.69 12.14 -6.78
C GLU A 42 -7.57 10.91 -6.49
N PRO A 43 -8.36 10.92 -5.40
CA PRO A 43 -9.25 9.83 -5.12
C PRO A 43 -10.33 9.72 -6.23
N PRO A 44 -10.76 8.51 -6.57
CA PRO A 44 -11.80 8.33 -7.59
C PRO A 44 -13.15 8.88 -7.11
N GLU A 45 -14.04 9.25 -8.03
CA GLU A 45 -15.33 9.90 -7.70
C GLU A 45 -16.20 9.08 -6.72
N PHE A 46 -16.13 7.75 -6.79
CA PHE A 46 -16.88 6.89 -5.86
C PHE A 46 -16.40 6.99 -4.39
N CYS A 47 -15.24 7.62 -4.14
CA CYS A 47 -14.76 7.93 -2.80
C CYS A 47 -15.30 9.26 -2.26
N ALA A 48 -16.02 10.09 -3.04
CA ALA A 48 -16.43 11.43 -2.63
C ALA A 48 -17.25 11.48 -1.33
N ASP A 49 -18.12 10.49 -1.14
CA ASP A 49 -18.97 10.34 0.05
C ASP A 49 -18.48 9.24 0.99
N ALA A 50 -17.23 8.77 0.83
CA ALA A 50 -16.68 7.72 1.68
C ALA A 50 -16.52 8.25 3.11
N VAL A 51 -17.44 7.84 3.99
CA VAL A 51 -17.34 8.10 5.42
C VAL A 51 -16.40 7.08 6.03
N MET A 52 -15.30 7.54 6.65
CA MET A 52 -14.50 6.68 7.50
C MET A 52 -15.32 6.38 8.77
N ASP A 53 -15.94 5.21 8.81
CA ASP A 53 -16.54 4.69 10.03
C ASP A 53 -15.42 4.16 10.93
N ALA A 54 -15.08 4.91 11.97
CA ALA A 54 -14.04 4.55 12.93
C ALA A 54 -14.40 3.33 13.79
N GLU A 55 -15.68 2.93 13.79
CA GLU A 55 -16.22 1.79 14.53
C GLU A 55 -16.43 0.57 13.62
N ALA A 56 -16.29 0.71 12.31
CA ALA A 56 -16.39 -0.39 11.37
C ALA A 56 -15.21 -1.35 11.47
N ASP A 57 -15.49 -2.65 11.38
CA ASP A 57 -14.44 -3.66 11.28
C ASP A 57 -13.52 -3.34 10.10
N PRO A 58 -12.18 -3.39 10.29
CA PRO A 58 -11.22 -3.08 9.25
C PRO A 58 -11.44 -4.01 8.05
N ARG A 59 -11.80 -3.40 6.91
CA ARG A 59 -11.99 -4.09 5.63
C ARG A 59 -10.73 -3.95 4.80
N ASP A 60 -10.17 -5.07 4.36
CA ASP A 60 -9.05 -5.10 3.42
C ASP A 60 -9.53 -5.33 1.98
N TYR A 61 -8.59 -5.33 1.03
CA TYR A 61 -8.91 -5.57 -0.38
C TYR A 61 -9.55 -6.95 -0.65
N LEU A 62 -9.26 -7.97 0.17
CA LEU A 62 -9.85 -9.31 0.04
C LEU A 62 -11.31 -9.31 0.51
N SER A 63 -11.65 -8.50 1.50
CA SER A 63 -13.02 -8.39 2.01
C SER A 63 -14.04 -7.87 0.98
N VAL A 64 -13.57 -7.18 -0.07
CA VAL A 64 -14.39 -6.76 -1.21
C VAL A 64 -14.83 -7.96 -2.06
N TYR A 65 -13.95 -8.97 -2.22
CA TYR A 65 -14.21 -10.15 -3.06
C TYR A 65 -14.96 -11.27 -2.31
N VAL A 66 -14.95 -11.26 -0.97
CA VAL A 66 -15.67 -12.27 -0.17
C VAL A 66 -17.19 -12.03 -0.15
N LYS A 67 -17.67 -10.84 -0.55
CA LYS A 67 -19.10 -10.50 -0.55
C LYS A 67 -19.94 -11.12 -1.69
N GLU A 68 -19.34 -11.91 -2.59
CA GLU A 68 -20.11 -12.75 -3.52
C GLU A 68 -20.33 -14.14 -2.93
N ASN A 69 -21.29 -14.26 -1.99
CA ASN A 69 -22.11 -15.46 -1.72
C ASN A 69 -23.22 -15.13 -0.71
#